data_AF-A0A813C611-F1
#
_entry.id   AF-A0A813C611-F1
#
_cell.length_a   1.000
_cell.length_b   1.000
_cell.length_c   1.000
_cell.angle_alpha   90.00
_cell.angle_beta   90.00
_cell.angle_gamma   90.00
#
_symmetry.space_group_name_H-M   'P 1'
#
loop_
_entity.id
_entity.type
_entity.pdbx_description
1 polymer ?
#
loop_
_entity_poly.entity_id
_entity_poly.type
_entity_poly.pdbx_seq_one_letter_code
_entity_poly.pdbx_strand_id
1 'polypeptide(L)'
;SIDPKAIAQYRAVAGARGDAGCIYLPCFTSTSIKWEVAKNFAGREGWVWIMEGINNSSSHADITKKSAYGAKEAEVLLCPNMCFRVQGLDEKKQILYLKFEHEEDVLDEKYAETVEGDDPDDSDDSGR
;
A
#
# COMPACT_ATOMS: atom_id res chain seq x y z
N SER A 1 6.35 4.56 -12.93
CA SER A 1 5.55 3.80 -13.92
C SER A 1 5.59 2.33 -13.53
N ILE A 2 4.52 1.59 -13.79
CA ILE A 2 4.40 0.18 -13.38
C ILE A 2 4.36 -0.71 -14.59
N ASP A 3 5.06 -1.83 -14.47
CA ASP A 3 5.00 -2.93 -15.43
C ASP A 3 3.55 -3.42 -15.54
N PRO A 4 2.95 -3.43 -16.75
CA PRO A 4 1.62 -4.01 -16.99
C PRO A 4 1.42 -5.42 -16.41
N LYS A 5 2.50 -6.18 -16.18
CA LYS A 5 2.47 -7.47 -15.49
C LYS A 5 2.06 -7.38 -14.02
N ALA A 6 2.37 -6.29 -13.32
CA ALA A 6 1.93 -6.09 -11.93
C ALA A 6 0.40 -5.88 -11.85
N ILE A 7 -0.22 -5.31 -12.90
CA ILE A 7 -1.68 -5.21 -13.01
C ILE A 7 -2.31 -6.56 -13.33
N ALA A 8 -1.65 -7.40 -14.14
CA ALA A 8 -2.09 -8.77 -14.36
C ALA A 8 -2.01 -9.61 -13.06
N GLN A 9 -0.94 -9.42 -12.27
CA GLN A 9 -0.83 -10.02 -10.93
C GLN A 9 -1.92 -9.52 -9.98
N TYR A 10 -2.21 -8.21 -9.97
CA TYR A 10 -3.34 -7.64 -9.23
C TYR A 10 -4.66 -8.32 -9.61
N ARG A 11 -4.97 -8.43 -10.92
CA ARG A 11 -6.19 -9.09 -11.39
C ARG A 11 -6.29 -10.54 -10.89
N ALA A 12 -5.18 -11.26 -10.88
CA ALA A 12 -5.14 -12.64 -10.39
C ALA A 12 -5.38 -12.73 -8.87
N VAL A 13 -4.87 -11.77 -8.09
CA VAL A 13 -4.99 -11.77 -6.62
C VAL A 13 -6.36 -11.24 -6.16
N ALA A 14 -6.82 -10.12 -6.70
CA ALA A 14 -8.11 -9.52 -6.34
C ALA A 14 -9.31 -10.37 -6.80
N GLY A 15 -9.20 -11.03 -7.96
CA GLY A 15 -10.27 -11.90 -8.47
C GLY A 15 -10.42 -13.22 -7.72
N ALA A 16 -9.39 -13.67 -6.98
CA ALA A 16 -9.40 -14.97 -6.31
C ALA A 16 -9.85 -14.93 -4.84
N ARG A 17 -9.80 -13.77 -4.17
CA ARG A 17 -9.98 -13.70 -2.71
C ARG A 17 -11.09 -12.79 -2.21
N GLY A 18 -11.75 -11.99 -3.06
CA GLY A 18 -12.74 -11.01 -2.59
C GLY A 18 -12.15 -9.83 -1.79
N ASP A 19 -10.95 -10.00 -1.22
CA ASP A 19 -10.09 -8.96 -0.69
C ASP A 19 -8.94 -8.65 -1.64
N ALA A 20 -8.83 -7.39 -2.02
CA ALA A 20 -7.81 -6.90 -2.92
C ALA A 20 -6.46 -6.86 -2.18
N GLY A 21 -5.64 -7.90 -2.40
CA GLY A 21 -4.38 -8.09 -1.70
C GLY A 21 -3.40 -6.92 -1.79
N CYS A 22 -2.44 -6.90 -0.85
CA CYS A 22 -1.48 -5.81 -0.75
C CYS A 22 -0.42 -5.83 -1.87
N ILE A 23 -0.05 -4.64 -2.36
CA ILE A 23 1.05 -4.41 -3.29
C ILE A 23 2.25 -3.93 -2.49
N TYR A 24 3.38 -4.59 -2.70
CA TYR A 24 4.67 -4.20 -2.15
C TYR A 24 5.48 -3.45 -3.19
N LEU A 25 6.06 -2.31 -2.81
CA LEU A 25 6.93 -1.52 -3.67
C LEU A 25 8.40 -1.94 -3.43
N PRO A 26 9.03 -2.76 -4.29
CA PRO A 26 10.33 -3.36 -3.97
C PRO A 26 11.50 -2.35 -3.97
N CYS A 27 11.26 -1.14 -4.43
CA CYS A 27 12.27 -0.09 -4.58
C CYS A 27 11.74 1.25 -4.07
N PHE A 28 12.65 2.21 -3.92
CA PHE A 28 12.27 3.59 -3.68
C PHE A 28 11.28 4.06 -4.73
N THR A 29 10.14 4.58 -4.28
CA THR A 29 9.08 5.03 -5.19
C THR A 29 8.96 6.54 -5.10
N SER A 30 9.25 7.21 -6.20
CA SER A 30 9.04 8.65 -6.32
C SER A 30 7.56 8.93 -6.57
N THR A 31 6.99 9.82 -5.77
CA THR A 31 5.59 10.23 -5.83
C THR A 31 5.48 11.75 -5.80
N SER A 32 4.31 12.28 -6.16
CA SER A 32 4.03 13.71 -6.11
C SER A 32 2.67 13.95 -5.49
N ILE A 33 2.56 14.99 -4.66
CA ILE A 33 1.26 15.48 -4.17
C ILE A 33 0.44 16.17 -5.28
N LYS A 34 1.07 16.47 -6.43
CA LYS A 34 0.43 17.10 -7.58
C LYS A 34 0.02 16.06 -8.60
N TRP A 35 -1.29 15.92 -8.79
CA TRP A 35 -1.89 14.99 -9.73
C TRP A 35 -1.36 15.14 -11.15
N GLU A 36 -1.21 16.37 -11.63
CA GLU A 36 -0.74 16.67 -12.98
C GLU A 36 0.71 16.21 -13.21
N VAL A 37 1.56 16.27 -12.18
CA VAL A 37 2.95 15.79 -12.26
C VAL A 37 2.95 14.27 -12.40
N ALA A 38 2.23 13.56 -11.52
CA ALA A 38 2.12 12.11 -11.57
C ALA A 38 1.58 11.62 -12.93
N LYS A 39 0.59 12.31 -13.49
CA LYS A 39 0.03 11.99 -14.81
C LYS A 39 1.02 12.19 -15.96
N ASN A 40 1.85 13.24 -15.90
CA ASN A 40 2.88 13.48 -16.91
C ASN A 40 3.91 12.34 -16.95
N PHE A 41 4.30 11.79 -15.79
CA PHE A 41 5.21 10.66 -15.69
C PHE A 41 4.56 9.31 -16.09
N ALA A 42 3.25 9.14 -15.90
CA ALA A 42 2.53 7.97 -16.38
C ALA A 42 2.47 7.94 -17.92
N GLY A 43 2.41 9.10 -18.57
CA GLY A 43 2.29 9.18 -20.02
C GLY A 43 0.87 8.83 -20.51
N ARG A 44 0.74 8.50 -21.80
CA ARG A 44 -0.58 8.29 -22.44
C ARG A 44 -1.24 6.94 -22.15
N GLU A 45 -0.44 5.92 -21.84
CA GLU A 45 -0.90 4.54 -21.62
C GLU A 45 -0.55 4.03 -20.21
N GLY A 46 0.07 4.87 -19.39
CA GLY A 46 0.47 4.49 -18.04
C GLY A 46 -0.64 4.71 -17.03
N TRP A 47 -0.60 3.89 -15.99
CA TRP A 47 -1.52 3.98 -14.87
C TRP A 47 -1.06 5.04 -13.87
N VAL A 48 -2.02 5.78 -13.32
CA VAL A 48 -1.80 6.72 -12.22
C VAL A 48 -2.23 6.09 -10.91
N TRP A 49 -1.38 6.20 -9.89
CA TRP A 49 -1.62 5.64 -8.57
C TRP A 49 -2.00 6.74 -7.60
N ILE A 50 -3.15 6.59 -6.94
CA ILE A 50 -3.58 7.47 -5.87
C ILE A 50 -3.34 6.73 -4.58
N MET A 51 -2.42 7.26 -3.77
CA MET A 51 -2.01 6.65 -2.51
C MET A 51 -2.52 7.48 -1.33
N GLU A 52 -3.19 6.83 -0.39
CA GLU A 52 -3.71 7.45 0.82
C GLU A 52 -3.02 6.86 2.07
N GLY A 53 -3.01 7.62 3.17
CA GLY A 53 -2.52 7.13 4.48
C GLY A 53 -1.01 7.25 4.72
N ILE A 54 -0.22 7.78 3.76
CA ILE A 54 1.25 7.88 3.87
C ILE A 54 1.70 8.85 4.97
N ASN A 55 0.94 9.92 5.22
CA ASN A 55 1.31 11.02 6.13
C ASN A 55 1.58 10.59 7.59
N ASN A 56 1.10 9.41 7.99
CA ASN A 56 1.30 8.87 9.34
C ASN A 56 2.42 7.81 9.41
N SER A 57 3.26 7.73 8.38
CA SER A 57 4.38 6.77 8.33
C SER A 57 5.74 7.49 8.44
N SER A 58 6.70 6.86 9.10
CA SER A 58 8.12 7.26 9.04
C SER A 58 8.80 6.86 7.72
N SER A 59 8.06 6.16 6.85
CA SER A 59 8.55 5.51 5.62
C SER A 59 8.50 6.41 4.38
N HIS A 60 8.30 7.72 4.56
CA HIS A 60 8.33 8.69 3.47
C HIS A 60 9.18 9.92 3.83
N ALA A 61 9.72 10.57 2.81
CA ALA A 61 10.44 11.82 2.96
C ALA A 61 9.98 12.83 1.91
N ASP A 62 9.53 14.00 2.36
CA ASP A 62 9.39 15.16 1.48
C ASP A 62 10.79 15.63 1.06
N ILE A 63 11.13 15.38 -0.21
CA ILE A 63 12.40 15.76 -0.80
C ILE A 63 12.27 16.96 -1.73
N THR A 64 11.13 17.66 -1.70
CA THR A 64 10.82 18.82 -2.55
C THR A 64 11.91 19.89 -2.55
N LYS A 65 12.56 20.12 -1.39
CA LYS A 65 13.64 21.13 -1.27
C LYS A 65 15.03 20.61 -1.69
N LYS A 66 15.17 19.30 -1.89
CA LYS A 66 16.43 18.61 -2.19
C LYS A 66 16.46 18.01 -3.60
N SER A 67 15.31 17.84 -4.27
CA SER A 67 15.25 17.26 -5.61
C SER A 67 15.72 18.24 -6.68
N ALA A 68 16.29 17.70 -7.76
CA ALA A 68 16.78 18.49 -8.90
C ALA A 68 15.67 19.30 -9.58
N TYR A 69 14.42 18.84 -9.46
CA TYR A 69 13.23 19.46 -10.03
C TYR A 69 12.47 20.34 -9.01
N GLY A 70 12.84 20.25 -7.73
CA GLY A 70 12.46 21.16 -6.66
C GLY A 70 10.95 21.21 -6.35
N ALA A 71 10.51 22.38 -5.87
CA ALA A 71 9.11 22.73 -5.57
C ALA A 71 8.12 22.54 -6.73
N LYS A 72 8.61 22.41 -7.98
CA LYS A 72 7.75 22.22 -9.14
C LYS A 72 7.08 20.86 -9.10
N GLU A 73 7.81 19.82 -8.74
CA GLU A 73 7.30 18.45 -8.72
C GLU A 73 6.71 18.04 -7.38
N ALA A 74 6.99 18.78 -6.30
CA ALA A 74 6.48 18.50 -4.95
C ALA A 74 6.65 17.01 -4.60
N GLU A 75 7.89 16.56 -4.76
CA GLU A 75 8.27 15.15 -4.74
C GLU A 75 8.34 14.61 -3.31
N VAL A 76 7.67 13.48 -3.11
CA VAL A 76 7.72 12.68 -1.89
C VAL A 76 8.31 11.33 -2.25
N LEU A 77 9.41 10.97 -1.59
CA LEU A 77 10.08 9.69 -1.79
C LEU A 77 9.59 8.68 -0.76
N LEU A 78 9.16 7.52 -1.22
CA LEU A 78 8.74 6.40 -0.40
C LEU A 78 9.88 5.39 -0.24
N CYS A 79 10.06 4.86 0.96
CA CYS A 79 11.02 3.80 1.22
C CYS A 79 10.67 2.50 0.45
N PRO A 80 11.67 1.65 0.16
CA PRO A 80 11.41 0.31 -0.37
C PRO A 80 10.59 -0.54 0.60
N ASN A 81 9.95 -1.57 0.04
CA ASN A 81 9.13 -2.57 0.71
C ASN A 81 7.89 -2.03 1.44
N MET A 82 7.43 -0.83 1.10
CA MET A 82 6.15 -0.34 1.62
C MET A 82 4.98 -1.16 1.07
N CYS A 83 4.02 -1.41 1.96
CA CYS A 83 2.82 -2.22 1.73
C CYS A 83 1.61 -1.30 1.49
N PHE A 84 0.84 -1.58 0.44
CA PHE A 84 -0.39 -0.85 0.13
C PHE A 84 -1.53 -1.80 -0.20
N ARG A 85 -2.63 -1.72 0.55
CA ARG A 85 -3.87 -2.42 0.20
C ARG A 85 -4.55 -1.72 -0.96
N VAL A 86 -4.99 -2.49 -1.95
CA VAL A 86 -5.72 -1.92 -3.08
C VAL A 86 -7.15 -1.63 -2.64
N GLN A 87 -7.60 -0.40 -2.87
CA GLN A 87 -8.96 0.05 -2.53
C GLN A 87 -9.90 -0.01 -3.73
N GLY A 88 -9.37 0.08 -4.94
CA GLY A 88 -10.19 0.07 -6.15
C GLY A 88 -9.41 0.36 -7.43
N LEU A 89 -10.09 0.15 -8.55
CA LEU A 89 -9.54 0.29 -9.90
C LEU A 89 -10.54 1.02 -10.80
N ASP A 90 -10.10 2.06 -11.49
CA ASP A 90 -10.86 2.71 -12.59
C ASP A 90 -10.15 2.42 -13.92
N GLU A 91 -10.58 1.36 -14.62
CA GLU A 91 -9.96 0.95 -15.88
C GLU A 91 -10.12 1.98 -17.00
N LYS A 92 -11.24 2.72 -17.00
CA LYS A 92 -11.49 3.75 -18.02
C LYS A 92 -10.53 4.91 -17.89
N LYS A 93 -10.18 5.27 -16.65
CA LYS A 93 -9.23 6.34 -16.36
C LYS A 93 -7.79 5.85 -16.15
N GLN A 94 -7.57 4.54 -16.15
CA GLN A 94 -6.28 3.92 -15.81
C GLN A 94 -5.77 4.37 -14.43
N ILE A 95 -6.64 4.32 -13.42
CA ILE A 95 -6.32 4.73 -12.04
C ILE A 95 -6.37 3.51 -11.11
N LEU A 96 -5.36 3.38 -10.26
CA LEU A 96 -5.31 2.44 -9.15
C LEU A 96 -5.35 3.21 -7.82
N TYR A 97 -6.29 2.87 -6.95
CA TYR A 97 -6.44 3.47 -5.63
C TYR A 97 -5.80 2.55 -4.60
N LEU A 98 -4.89 3.10 -3.80
CA LEU A 98 -4.05 2.40 -2.84
C LEU A 98 -4.16 3.06 -1.48
N LYS A 99 -4.28 2.26 -0.43
CA LYS A 99 -4.22 2.71 0.96
C LYS A 99 -2.99 2.10 1.61
N PHE A 100 -2.14 2.93 2.18
CA PHE A 100 -0.98 2.48 2.93
C PHE A 100 -1.44 1.67 4.14
N GLU A 101 -0.78 0.52 4.36
CA GLU A 101 -0.98 -0.29 5.56
C GLU A 101 0.36 -0.41 6.28
N HIS A 102 0.37 -0.13 7.58
CA HIS A 102 1.52 -0.43 8.40
C HIS A 102 1.64 -1.94 8.55
N GLU A 103 2.87 -2.42 8.56
CA GLU A 103 3.16 -3.85 8.70
C GLU A 103 2.57 -4.42 10.00
N GLU A 104 2.51 -3.61 11.06
CA GLU A 104 1.91 -3.97 12.35
C GLU A 104 0.41 -4.24 12.25
N ASP A 105 -0.35 -3.40 11.54
CA ASP A 105 -1.81 -3.57 11.34
C ASP A 105 -2.14 -4.87 10.58
N VAL A 106 -1.28 -5.25 9.61
CA VAL A 106 -1.44 -6.48 8.81
C VAL A 106 -1.11 -7.74 9.62
N LEU A 107 -0.17 -7.63 10.57
CA LEU A 107 0.21 -8.74 11.44
C LEU A 107 -0.83 -8.96 12.54
N ASP A 108 -1.39 -7.88 13.10
CA ASP A 108 -2.40 -7.94 14.16
C ASP A 108 -3.72 -8.57 13.68
N GLU A 109 -4.16 -8.31 12.44
CA GLU A 109 -5.35 -8.97 11.85
C GLU A 109 -5.18 -10.51 11.80
N LYS A 110 -3.96 -11.00 11.51
CA LYS A 110 -3.69 -12.45 11.46
C LYS A 110 -3.55 -13.09 12.84
N TYR A 111 -3.06 -12.35 13.83
CA TYR A 111 -2.97 -12.83 15.20
C TYR A 111 -4.33 -12.85 15.89
N ALA A 112 -5.21 -11.88 15.60
CA ALA A 112 -6.56 -11.85 16.16
C ALA A 112 -7.40 -13.07 15.73
N GLU A 113 -7.23 -13.56 14.49
CA GLU A 113 -7.92 -14.78 14.03
C GLU A 113 -7.39 -16.09 14.67
N THR A 114 -6.24 -16.06 15.37
CA THR A 114 -5.68 -17.22 16.08
C THR A 114 -6.03 -17.28 17.58
N VAL A 115 -6.75 -16.30 18.12
CA VAL A 115 -7.12 -16.24 19.55
C VAL A 115 -8.65 -16.26 19.73
N GLU A 116 -9.32 -17.16 19.03
CA GLU A 116 -10.65 -17.67 19.42
C GLU A 116 -10.60 -19.19 19.40
N GLY A 117 -10.07 -19.79 20.46
CA GLY A 117 -10.01 -21.25 20.59
C GLY A 117 -8.88 -21.75 21.47
N ASP A 118 -8.91 -21.38 22.75
CA ASP A 118 -8.72 -22.31 23.86
C ASP A 118 -9.01 -21.53 25.14
N ASP A 119 -10.26 -21.64 25.58
CA ASP A 119 -10.69 -21.31 26.94
C ASP A 119 -9.94 -22.28 27.88
N PRO A 120 -9.00 -21.85 28.74
CA PRO A 120 -8.48 -22.71 29.78
C PRO A 120 -9.43 -22.62 30.98
N ASP A 121 -10.69 -23.00 30.77
CA ASP A 121 -11.64 -23.27 31.85
C ASP A 121 -12.07 -24.74 31.77
N ASP A 122 -11.12 -25.59 32.15
CA ASP A 122 -11.45 -26.82 32.87
C ASP A 122 -10.69 -26.74 34.20
N SER A 123 -11.35 -26.11 35.16
CA SER A 123 -11.52 -26.62 36.52
C SER A 123 -10.73 -27.90 36.87
N ASP A 124 -9.78 -27.82 37.82
CA ASP A 124 -10.04 -28.44 39.12
C ASP A 124 -9.05 -27.99 40.22
N ASP A 125 -9.65 -27.87 41.39
CA ASP A 125 -9.15 -27.45 42.69
C ASP A 125 -8.39 -28.61 43.38
N SER A 126 -7.12 -28.40 43.75
CA SER A 126 -6.59 -29.00 44.98
C SER A 126 -5.28 -28.33 45.40
N GLY A 127 -5.36 -27.46 46.41
CA GLY A 127 -4.18 -27.03 47.14
C GLY A 127 -3.41 -28.22 47.70
N ARG A 128 -2.10 -28.27 47.42
CA ARG A 128 -1.11 -29.00 48.22
C ARG A 128 0.28 -28.39 48.10
#